data_AF-S7RKQ4-F1
#
_entry.id   AF-S7RKQ4-F1
#
_cell.length_a   1.000
_cell.length_b   1.000
_cell.length_c   1.000
_cell.angle_alpha   90.00
_cell.angle_beta   90.00
_cell.angle_gamma   90.00
#
_symmetry.space_group_name_H-M   'P 1'
#
loop_
_entity.id
_entity.type
_entity.pdbx_description
1 polymer ?
#
loop_
_entity_poly.entity_id
_entity_poly.type
_entity_poly.pdbx_seq_one_letter_code
_entity_poly.pdbx_strand_id
1 'polypeptide(L)'
;MDELFLLGRGVCADWDPEEWICMDCVDDFLRHQLHIWWLDRKMKDGSILWKDCPKGYDCVDQIHDTKHARDYNHLCEPAPATITNA
;
A
#
# COMPACT_ATOMS: atom_id res chain seq x y z
N MET A 1 -0.12 3.60 -16.15
CA MET A 1 0.75 4.31 -15.19
C MET A 1 0.13 5.66 -14.83
N ASP A 2 -0.49 6.35 -15.78
CA ASP A 2 -1.12 7.67 -15.56
C ASP A 2 -2.17 7.67 -14.44
N GLU A 3 -2.97 6.61 -14.30
CA GLU A 3 -3.94 6.47 -13.19
C GLU A 3 -3.28 6.31 -11.80
N LEU A 4 -2.06 5.79 -11.73
CA LEU A 4 -1.29 5.65 -10.49
C LEU A 4 -0.86 7.03 -9.96
N PHE A 5 -0.48 7.94 -10.86
CA PHE A 5 -0.15 9.33 -10.50
C PHE A 5 -1.39 10.13 -10.09
N LEU A 6 -2.56 9.86 -10.67
CA LEU A 6 -3.83 10.50 -10.28
C LEU A 6 -4.34 10.07 -8.89
N LEU A 7 -3.95 8.88 -8.44
CA LEU A 7 -4.24 8.38 -7.09
C LEU A 7 -3.24 8.88 -6.04
N GLY A 8 -2.08 9.38 -6.47
CA GLY A 8 -1.00 9.95 -5.66
C GLY A 8 -1.32 11.28 -4.97
N ARG A 9 -2.52 11.41 -4.37
CA ARG A 9 -2.87 12.58 -3.55
C ARG A 9 -1.95 12.60 -2.32
N GLY A 10 -0.88 13.39 -2.39
CA GLY A 10 0.03 13.67 -1.28
C GLY A 10 1.50 13.56 -1.66
N VAL A 11 1.98 12.36 -1.98
CA VAL A 11 3.43 12.11 -2.16
C VAL A 11 4.00 12.71 -3.44
N CYS A 12 3.21 12.76 -4.52
CA CYS A 12 3.65 13.21 -5.84
C CYS A 12 2.69 14.21 -6.47
N ALA A 13 1.84 14.87 -5.67
CA ALA A 13 0.79 15.75 -6.18
C ALA A 13 1.33 16.93 -7.00
N ASP A 14 2.55 17.37 -6.69
CA ASP A 14 3.23 18.49 -7.34
C ASP A 14 4.36 18.05 -8.29
N TRP A 15 4.47 16.75 -8.60
CA TRP A 15 5.52 16.26 -9.49
C TRP A 15 5.20 16.60 -10.95
N ASP A 16 6.17 17.18 -11.65
CA ASP A 16 6.10 17.36 -13.09
C ASP A 16 6.38 16.01 -13.79
N PRO A 17 5.46 15.51 -14.64
CA PRO A 17 5.67 14.29 -15.41
C PRO A 17 6.90 14.32 -16.33
N GLU A 18 7.43 15.50 -16.66
CA GLU A 18 8.61 15.68 -17.51
C GLU A 18 9.93 15.82 -16.71
N GLU A 19 9.86 15.90 -15.36
CA GLU A 19 11.04 16.01 -14.51
C GLU A 19 11.66 14.65 -14.15
N TRP A 20 12.98 14.67 -13.94
CA TRP A 20 13.71 13.52 -13.46
C TRP A 20 13.53 13.39 -11.95
N ILE A 21 13.12 12.22 -11.49
CA ILE A 21 13.05 11.87 -10.07
C ILE A 21 14.23 10.99 -9.67
N CYS A 22 14.74 11.18 -8.45
CA CYS A 22 15.78 10.29 -7.93
C CYS A 22 15.19 8.93 -7.51
N MET A 23 16.06 7.94 -7.34
CA MET A 23 15.63 6.59 -6.94
C MET A 23 14.97 6.54 -5.56
N ASP A 24 15.36 7.42 -4.64
CA ASP A 24 14.74 7.49 -3.31
C ASP A 24 13.28 7.95 -3.41
N CYS A 25 13.01 8.97 -4.26
CA CYS A 25 11.64 9.40 -4.54
C CYS A 25 10.82 8.29 -5.20
N VAL A 26 11.40 7.51 -6.12
CA VAL A 26 10.73 6.34 -6.71
C VAL A 26 10.38 5.31 -5.63
N ASP A 27 11.31 5.00 -4.74
CA ASP A 27 11.08 4.03 -3.66
C ASP A 27 9.96 4.49 -2.73
N ASP A 28 9.98 5.76 -2.30
CA ASP A 28 8.93 6.35 -1.47
C ASP A 28 7.57 6.31 -2.16
N PHE A 29 7.50 6.64 -3.45
CA PHE A 29 6.25 6.56 -4.21
C PHE A 29 5.71 5.13 -4.27
N LEU A 30 6.55 4.15 -4.58
CA LEU A 30 6.12 2.75 -4.64
C LEU A 30 5.64 2.25 -3.27
N ARG A 31 6.33 2.61 -2.18
CA ARG A 31 5.92 2.23 -0.82
C ARG A 31 4.54 2.77 -0.48
N HIS A 32 4.27 4.04 -0.79
CA HIS A 32 3.04 4.70 -0.34
C HIS A 32 1.87 4.58 -1.31
N GLN A 33 2.09 4.44 -2.63
CA GLN A 33 1.02 4.54 -3.63
C GLN A 33 0.72 3.24 -4.37
N LEU A 34 1.71 2.37 -4.55
CA LEU A 34 1.53 1.16 -5.37
C LEU A 34 0.47 0.22 -4.78
N HIS A 35 0.50 0.03 -3.46
CA HIS A 35 -0.42 -0.87 -2.77
C HIS A 35 -1.88 -0.36 -2.83
N ILE A 36 -2.09 0.95 -2.72
CA ILE A 36 -3.40 1.60 -2.82
C ILE A 36 -3.98 1.45 -4.23
N TRP A 37 -3.18 1.76 -5.25
CA TRP A 37 -3.59 1.60 -6.65
C TRP A 37 -3.94 0.16 -7.00
N TRP A 38 -3.15 -0.79 -6.49
CA TRP A 38 -3.43 -2.20 -6.71
C TRP A 38 -4.71 -2.67 -6.03
N LEU A 39 -4.98 -2.17 -4.82
CA LEU A 39 -6.23 -2.44 -4.10
C LEU A 39 -7.45 -1.90 -4.87
N ASP A 40 -7.40 -0.67 -5.35
CA ASP A 40 -8.48 -0.07 -6.16
C ASP A 40 -8.80 -0.90 -7.40
N ARG A 41 -7.77 -1.43 -8.09
CA ARG A 41 -7.98 -2.33 -9.24
C ARG A 41 -8.65 -3.65 -8.85
N LYS A 42 -8.22 -4.27 -7.76
CA LYS A 42 -8.86 -5.47 -7.22
C LYS A 42 -10.31 -5.23 -6.79
N MET A 43 -10.62 -4.03 -6.30
CA MET A 43 -12.00 -3.69 -5.97
C MET A 43 -12.84 -3.52 -7.24
N LYS A 44 -12.30 -2.83 -8.26
CA LYS A 44 -12.97 -2.61 -9.54
C LYS A 44 -13.20 -3.89 -10.35
N ASP A 45 -12.31 -4.88 -10.24
CA ASP A 45 -12.45 -6.17 -10.92
C ASP A 45 -13.34 -7.17 -10.16
N GLY A 46 -13.81 -6.81 -8.95
CA GLY A 46 -14.67 -7.65 -8.12
C GLY A 46 -13.93 -8.76 -7.38
N SER A 47 -12.60 -8.70 -7.27
CA SER A 47 -11.82 -9.64 -6.48
C SER A 47 -12.21 -9.63 -5.01
N ILE A 48 -12.18 -10.81 -4.39
CA ILE A 48 -12.36 -10.96 -2.95
C ILE A 48 -11.10 -10.46 -2.25
N LEU A 49 -11.25 -9.43 -1.42
CA LEU A 49 -10.22 -8.99 -0.49
C LEU A 49 -10.33 -9.80 0.81
N TRP A 50 -9.21 -10.40 1.22
CA TRP A 50 -9.11 -11.04 2.52
C TRP A 50 -9.20 -10.01 3.64
N LYS A 51 -9.40 -10.49 4.87
CA LYS A 51 -9.39 -9.61 6.06
C LYS A 51 -8.05 -8.89 6.17
N ASP A 52 -8.10 -7.60 6.47
CA ASP A 52 -6.89 -6.79 6.71
C ASP A 52 -6.05 -7.35 7.85
N CYS A 53 -4.74 -7.41 7.61
CA CYS A 53 -3.76 -7.67 8.65
C CYS A 53 -3.67 -6.46 9.58
N PRO A 54 -3.71 -6.62 10.91
CA PRO A 54 -3.56 -5.49 11.83
C PRO A 54 -2.23 -4.72 11.66
N LYS A 55 -1.19 -5.38 11.18
CA LYS A 55 0.11 -4.77 10.90
C LYS A 55 0.21 -4.21 9.47
N GLY A 56 -0.81 -4.38 8.63
CA GLY A 56 -0.83 -3.86 7.26
C GLY A 56 0.42 -4.22 6.45
N TYR A 57 0.91 -3.26 5.68
CA TYR A 57 2.15 -3.37 4.92
C TYR A 57 3.42 -3.50 5.79
N ASP A 58 3.37 -3.18 7.09
CA ASP A 58 4.49 -3.34 8.05
C ASP A 58 4.60 -4.77 8.61
N CYS A 59 3.72 -5.69 8.21
CA CYS A 59 3.73 -7.05 8.73
C CYS A 59 4.94 -7.85 8.22
N VAL A 60 5.95 -8.10 9.07
CA VAL A 60 7.10 -8.95 8.71
C VAL A 60 6.72 -10.40 8.43
N ASP A 61 5.61 -10.89 9.01
CA ASP A 61 5.16 -12.27 8.86
C ASP A 61 4.69 -12.55 7.41
N GLN A 62 4.35 -11.51 6.63
CA GLN A 62 4.01 -11.65 5.21
C GLN A 62 5.18 -12.19 4.36
N ILE A 63 6.42 -12.06 4.84
CA ILE A 63 7.64 -12.52 4.15
C ILE A 63 7.98 -13.96 4.53
N HIS A 64 7.72 -14.34 5.78
CA HIS A 64 8.25 -15.57 6.37
C HIS A 64 7.19 -16.66 6.62
N ASP A 65 5.91 -16.29 6.72
CA ASP A 65 4.79 -17.21 6.90
C ASP A 65 3.85 -17.15 5.68
N THR A 66 4.03 -18.12 4.79
CA THR A 66 3.23 -18.24 3.57
C THR A 66 1.74 -18.47 3.85
N LYS A 67 1.39 -19.08 4.99
CA LYS A 67 0.00 -19.25 5.39
C LYS A 67 -0.58 -17.90 5.83
N HIS A 68 0.15 -17.13 6.63
CA HIS A 68 -0.25 -15.77 7.02
C HIS A 68 -0.43 -14.86 5.80
N ALA A 69 0.55 -14.86 4.88
CA ALA A 69 0.53 -14.07 3.66
C ALA A 69 -0.69 -14.36 2.76
N ARG A 70 -1.18 -15.60 2.78
CA ARG A 70 -2.35 -16.01 1.99
C ARG A 70 -3.68 -15.65 2.65
N ASP A 71 -3.75 -15.74 3.98
CA ASP A 71 -5.02 -15.66 4.71
C ASP A 71 -5.41 -14.21 5.08
N TYR A 72 -4.51 -13.23 4.90
CA TYR A 72 -4.73 -11.81 5.22
C TYR A 72 -4.42 -10.89 4.04
N ASN A 73 -5.07 -9.73 4.00
CA ASN A 73 -4.70 -8.62 3.14
C ASN A 73 -3.63 -7.76 3.81
N HIS A 74 -2.50 -7.54 3.14
CA HIS A 74 -1.41 -6.65 3.59
C HIS A 74 -1.36 -5.34 2.81
N LEU A 75 -2.25 -5.15 1.83
CA LEU A 75 -2.37 -3.92 1.05
C LEU A 75 -3.26 -2.91 1.79
N CYS A 76 -2.96 -2.66 3.06
CA CYS A 76 -3.70 -1.77 3.95
C CYS A 76 -2.78 -1.09 4.94
N GLU A 77 -3.21 0.06 5.45
CA GLU A 77 -2.51 0.75 6.54
C GLU A 77 -2.51 -0.11 7.82
N PRO A 78 -1.42 -0.10 8.60
CA PRO A 78 -1.42 -0.68 9.93
C PRO A 78 -2.53 -0.09 10.77
N ALA A 79 -3.26 -0.94 11.50
CA ALA A 79 -4.26 -0.47 12.43
C ALA A 79 -3.60 0.44 13.48
N PRO A 80 -4.25 1.56 13.88
CA PRO A 80 -3.72 2.42 14.90
C PRO A 80 -3.41 1.60 16.15
N ALA A 81 -2.23 1.81 16.74
CA ALA A 81 -1.87 1.12 17.97
C ALA A 81 -3.00 1.35 18.99
N THR A 82 -3.69 0.28 19.37
CA THR A 82 -4.66 0.37 20.45
C THR A 82 -3.86 0.73 21.69
N ILE A 83 -3.98 1.99 22.13
CA ILE A 83 -3.48 2.42 23.43
C ILE A 83 -4.33 1.68 24.46
N THR A 84 -3.89 0.49 24.86
CA THR A 84 -4.39 -0.17 26.05
C THR A 84 -3.81 0.60 27.22
N ASN A 85 -4.58 1.54 27.77
CA ASN A 85 -4.32 2.07 29.10
C ASN A 85 -4.43 0.90 30.07
N ALA A 86 -3.28 0.40 30.53
CA ALA A 86 -3.16 -0.52 31.65
C ALA A 86 -3.07 0.28 32.96
#